data_AF-K2A5V7-F1
#
_entry.id   AF-K2A5V7-F1
#
_cell.length_a   1.000
_cell.length_b   1.000
_cell.length_c   1.000
_cell.angle_alpha   90.00
_cell.angle_beta   90.00
_cell.angle_gamma   90.00
#
_symmetry.space_group_name_H-M   'P 1'
#
loop_
_entity.id
_entity.type
_entity.pdbx_description
1 polymer ?
#
loop_
_entity_poly.entity_id
_entity_poly.type
_entity_poly.pdbx_seq_one_letter_code
_entity_poly.pdbx_strand_id
1 'polypeptide(L)'
;MIPNVFIIADKLPLTPNGKVDKKSLPLKFQEQTSLSENYVYPRNELENKLADIWKELFNLDVISMDDNFFHLGGHSLLITEMIVKIKKQINADFPLHAFLEAPTLANLAGLIESQHISINPALGNIAKIFISDTFLDPKIKPLSTSLSVIENPKAILLTGATGYLGVHLLNDLYHLSDARIYCLIRADDLEEASERLNNVLSKYKLDKAITVDNHRVVVIMGDLTKPLLGMNQITFDMLSKEIDYIYHCGAHVHHIYNYEMLREANVLSTLEVVKLATNKKNKRIHYISTLSTVISHANDHELIVEDFFDEAKLPLDTLSGYAQTKLASEIILAKAHKRGIRVSIYRPSWIVGHKDTGICSLENNHLFLLIKGCVQMGCAPKLALKLNMLPVDFVSNLIAQISLNIAKIKFSVFNITTPFTIKWSELYKHINNYGYKVKLVSAIDWQQKYLAKIDGENAIYPLISLYLKDGGVGWADAQNVFLNVSNYNTKLAMKSLGLNYMKFDAAILNRYFDFFHRCGFMPLKNM
;
A
#
# COMPACT_ATOMS: atom_id res chain seq x y z
N MET A 1 14.04 -4.68 17.83
CA MET A 1 13.84 -6.10 18.21
C MET A 1 13.59 -6.16 19.71
N ILE A 2 12.47 -6.73 20.16
CA ILE A 2 12.20 -7.00 21.58
C ILE A 2 12.26 -8.52 21.76
N PRO A 3 13.08 -9.07 22.68
CA PRO A 3 13.15 -10.52 22.90
C PRO A 3 11.85 -11.07 23.49
N ASN A 4 11.41 -12.25 23.03
CA ASN A 4 10.20 -12.92 23.53
C ASN A 4 10.37 -13.52 24.93
N VAL A 5 11.60 -13.69 25.44
CA VAL A 5 11.89 -14.30 26.74
C VAL A 5 13.06 -13.59 27.41
N PHE A 6 12.90 -13.30 28.71
CA PHE A 6 13.98 -12.85 29.59
C PHE A 6 14.28 -13.97 30.59
N ILE A 7 15.55 -14.39 30.67
CA ILE A 7 16.00 -15.39 31.63
C ILE A 7 16.96 -14.70 32.60
N ILE A 8 16.57 -14.70 33.88
CA ILE A 8 17.43 -14.20 34.95
C ILE A 8 18.40 -15.32 35.33
N ALA A 9 19.69 -15.05 35.21
CA ALA A 9 20.75 -15.93 35.68
C ALA A 9 21.47 -15.27 36.85
N ASP A 10 21.57 -15.97 37.99
CA ASP A 10 22.19 -15.44 39.20
C ASP A 10 23.70 -15.15 39.01
N LYS A 11 24.36 -15.88 38.11
CA LYS A 11 25.76 -15.66 37.72
C LYS A 11 26.02 -16.16 36.31
N LEU A 12 26.78 -15.39 35.52
CA LEU A 12 27.21 -15.82 34.19
C LEU A 12 28.28 -16.91 34.31
N PRO A 13 28.10 -18.09 33.67
CA PRO A 13 29.12 -19.12 33.65
C PRO A 13 30.33 -18.62 32.85
N LEU A 14 31.53 -18.79 33.42
CA LEU A 14 32.78 -18.38 32.81
C LEU A 14 33.65 -19.61 32.55
N THR A 15 34.38 -19.58 31.43
CA THR A 15 35.48 -20.50 31.13
C THR A 15 36.62 -20.31 32.13
N PRO A 16 37.56 -21.27 32.25
CA PRO A 16 38.75 -21.11 33.08
C PRO A 16 39.59 -19.86 32.77
N ASN A 17 39.46 -19.31 31.56
CA ASN A 17 40.13 -18.08 31.11
C ASN A 17 39.29 -16.80 31.33
N GLY A 18 38.23 -16.84 32.13
CA GLY A 18 37.43 -15.67 32.52
C GLY A 18 36.47 -15.15 31.44
N LYS A 19 36.36 -15.78 30.28
CA LYS A 19 35.36 -15.45 29.24
C LYS A 19 34.05 -16.17 29.50
N VAL A 20 32.91 -15.60 29.11
CA VAL A 20 31.59 -16.26 29.22
C VAL A 20 31.60 -17.60 28.48
N ASP A 21 31.30 -18.66 29.22
CA ASP A 21 31.16 -20.00 28.67
C ASP A 21 29.78 -20.17 28.06
N LYS A 22 29.69 -19.81 26.78
CA LYS A 22 28.44 -19.84 26.02
C LYS A 22 27.82 -21.24 25.91
N LYS A 23 28.61 -22.33 26.04
CA LYS A 23 28.09 -23.71 25.98
C LYS A 23 27.39 -24.12 27.29
N SER A 24 27.78 -23.47 28.39
CA SER A 24 27.30 -23.73 29.74
C SER A 24 26.18 -22.78 30.17
N LEU A 25 25.87 -21.78 29.34
CA LEU A 25 24.62 -21.03 29.47
C LEU A 25 23.45 -22.01 29.40
N PRO A 26 22.34 -21.78 30.13
CA PRO A 26 21.13 -22.58 30.04
C PRO A 26 20.50 -22.45 28.63
N LEU A 27 21.12 -23.12 27.66
CA LEU A 27 20.72 -23.27 26.28
C LEU A 27 20.22 -24.70 26.10
N LYS A 28 19.13 -25.00 26.80
CA LYS A 28 18.22 -26.09 26.43
C LYS A 28 16.79 -25.65 26.69
N PHE A 29 16.36 -24.65 25.93
CA PHE A 29 15.06 -24.79 25.28
C PHE A 29 15.28 -25.64 24.03
N GLN A 30 15.64 -26.91 24.22
CA GLN A 30 15.00 -27.93 23.40
C GLN A 30 13.62 -27.99 24.05
N GLU A 31 12.64 -27.33 23.45
CA GLU A 31 11.28 -27.80 23.62
C GLU A 31 11.30 -29.26 23.18
N GLN A 32 11.46 -30.16 24.16
CA GLN A 32 10.61 -31.33 24.16
C GLN A 32 9.22 -30.76 23.95
N THR A 33 8.76 -30.82 22.71
CA THR A 33 7.37 -30.62 22.32
C THR A 33 6.56 -31.68 23.06
N SER A 34 6.30 -31.46 24.35
CA SER A 34 4.99 -31.71 24.88
C SER A 34 4.09 -30.86 23.99
N LEU A 35 3.53 -31.52 22.98
CA LEU A 35 2.48 -30.98 22.15
C LEU A 35 1.56 -30.20 23.09
N SER A 36 1.44 -28.90 22.88
CA SER A 36 0.50 -28.08 23.64
C SER A 36 -0.84 -28.81 23.70
N GLU A 37 -1.61 -28.68 24.78
CA GLU A 37 -2.93 -29.36 24.91
C GLU A 37 -3.89 -29.09 23.72
N ASN A 38 -3.57 -28.09 22.88
CA ASN A 38 -4.30 -27.72 21.66
C ASN A 38 -3.61 -28.10 20.33
N TYR A 39 -2.64 -29.01 20.32
CA TYR A 39 -2.01 -29.44 19.07
C TYR A 39 -2.93 -30.35 18.25
N VAL A 40 -3.20 -29.98 17.00
CA VAL A 40 -4.03 -30.72 16.07
C VAL A 40 -3.15 -31.38 15.02
N TYR A 41 -3.17 -32.71 14.96
CA TYR A 41 -2.38 -33.50 14.02
C TYR A 41 -2.90 -33.40 12.58
N PRO A 42 -2.01 -33.46 11.57
CA PRO A 42 -2.39 -33.75 10.20
C PRO A 42 -3.15 -35.07 10.09
N ARG A 43 -4.27 -35.05 9.36
CA ARG A 43 -5.26 -36.14 9.28
C ARG A 43 -5.11 -36.96 8.01
N ASN A 44 -4.51 -36.40 6.96
CA ASN A 44 -4.36 -37.04 5.66
C ASN A 44 -3.01 -36.69 4.98
N GLU A 45 -2.72 -37.29 3.83
CA GLU A 45 -1.46 -37.10 3.11
C GLU A 45 -1.23 -35.64 2.67
N LEU A 46 -2.29 -34.94 2.26
CA LEU A 46 -2.21 -33.55 1.87
C LEU A 46 -1.81 -32.66 3.06
N GLU A 47 -2.49 -32.82 4.19
CA GLU A 47 -2.18 -32.08 5.42
C GLU A 47 -0.75 -32.33 5.89
N ASN A 48 -0.25 -33.57 5.77
CA ASN A 48 1.15 -33.89 6.09
C ASN A 48 2.13 -33.15 5.17
N LYS A 49 1.90 -33.17 3.85
CA LYS A 49 2.74 -32.43 2.89
C LYS A 49 2.72 -30.92 3.16
N LEU A 50 1.56 -30.36 3.49
CA LEU A 50 1.43 -28.95 3.81
C LEU A 50 2.14 -28.60 5.13
N ALA A 51 2.03 -29.45 6.15
CA ALA A 51 2.75 -29.29 7.40
C ALA A 51 4.27 -29.31 7.17
N ASP A 52 4.77 -30.23 6.35
CA ASP A 52 6.21 -30.30 6.01
C ASP A 52 6.70 -29.05 5.26
N ILE A 53 5.88 -28.51 4.35
CA ILE A 53 6.16 -27.23 3.69
C ILE A 53 6.27 -26.11 4.74
N TRP A 54 5.34 -26.02 5.70
CA TRP A 54 5.39 -24.99 6.75
C TRP A 54 6.58 -25.17 7.70
N LYS A 55 6.91 -26.41 8.07
CA LYS A 55 8.12 -26.71 8.86
C LYS A 55 9.38 -26.20 8.17
N GLU A 56 9.49 -26.42 6.87
CA GLU A 56 10.62 -25.93 6.07
C GLU A 56 10.64 -24.40 6.01
N LEU A 57 9.49 -23.76 5.77
CA LEU A 57 9.37 -22.30 5.66
C LEU A 57 9.72 -21.56 6.96
N PHE A 58 9.25 -22.08 8.10
CA PHE A 58 9.43 -21.46 9.41
C PHE A 58 10.64 -21.99 10.17
N ASN A 59 11.30 -23.03 9.65
CA ASN A 59 12.37 -23.77 10.32
C ASN A 59 11.91 -24.24 11.73
N LEU A 60 10.76 -24.93 11.77
CA LEU A 60 10.13 -25.48 12.98
C LEU A 60 9.98 -27.00 12.85
N ASP A 61 10.09 -27.72 13.98
CA ASP A 61 9.99 -29.20 13.99
C ASP A 61 8.52 -29.69 13.96
N VAL A 62 7.61 -28.88 14.52
CA VAL A 62 6.19 -29.23 14.74
C VAL A 62 5.31 -28.07 14.29
N ILE A 63 4.26 -28.38 13.52
CA ILE A 63 3.24 -27.44 13.04
C ILE A 63 1.87 -28.10 13.27
N SER A 64 0.99 -27.42 14.00
CA SER A 64 -0.41 -27.80 14.24
C SER A 64 -1.28 -27.42 13.05
N MET A 65 -2.35 -28.17 12.80
CA MET A 65 -3.32 -27.82 11.76
C MET A 65 -4.01 -26.46 12.02
N ASP A 66 -4.14 -26.05 13.27
CA ASP A 66 -4.74 -24.77 13.64
C ASP A 66 -3.72 -23.62 13.75
N ASP A 67 -2.43 -23.89 13.47
CA ASP A 67 -1.42 -22.84 13.51
C ASP A 67 -1.72 -21.77 12.46
N ASN A 68 -1.63 -20.52 12.90
CA ASN A 68 -1.81 -19.35 12.04
C ASN A 68 -0.46 -18.93 11.44
N PHE A 69 -0.42 -18.86 10.11
CA PHE A 69 0.77 -18.53 9.32
C PHE A 69 1.47 -17.25 9.80
N PHE A 70 0.71 -16.20 10.12
CA PHE A 70 1.27 -14.92 10.55
C PHE A 70 1.74 -14.94 12.00
N HIS A 71 1.07 -15.71 12.86
CA HIS A 71 1.52 -15.90 14.24
C HIS A 71 2.86 -16.65 14.32
N LEU A 72 3.13 -17.53 13.34
CA LEU A 72 4.42 -18.20 13.18
C LEU A 72 5.51 -17.29 12.58
N GLY A 73 5.23 -16.01 12.34
CA GLY A 73 6.18 -15.06 11.72
C GLY A 73 6.07 -14.95 10.21
N GLY A 74 4.99 -15.48 9.62
CA GLY A 74 4.73 -15.42 8.19
C GLY A 74 4.67 -14.00 7.65
N HIS A 75 5.21 -13.79 6.45
CA HIS A 75 5.15 -12.52 5.74
C HIS A 75 5.00 -12.74 4.22
N SER A 76 4.89 -11.66 3.46
CA SER A 76 4.63 -11.70 2.01
C SER A 76 5.59 -12.58 1.21
N LEU A 77 6.89 -12.54 1.53
CA LEU A 77 7.88 -13.42 0.89
C LEU A 77 7.65 -14.90 1.23
N LEU A 78 7.38 -15.25 2.50
CA LEU A 78 7.05 -16.64 2.88
C LEU A 78 5.73 -17.11 2.26
N ILE A 79 4.75 -16.23 2.07
CA ILE A 79 3.51 -16.55 1.32
C ILE A 79 3.87 -16.96 -0.10
N THR A 80 4.73 -16.19 -0.75
CA THR A 80 5.20 -16.47 -2.11
C THR A 80 5.93 -17.81 -2.17
N GLU A 81 6.87 -18.06 -1.24
CA GLU A 81 7.61 -19.32 -1.17
C GLU A 81 6.68 -20.52 -0.92
N MET A 82 5.68 -20.35 -0.04
CA MET A 82 4.65 -21.35 0.22
C MET A 82 3.89 -21.70 -1.06
N ILE A 83 3.41 -20.70 -1.82
CA ILE A 83 2.68 -20.92 -3.07
C ILE A 83 3.53 -21.68 -4.08
N VAL A 84 4.79 -21.28 -4.24
CA VAL A 84 5.73 -21.94 -5.17
C VAL A 84 5.99 -23.38 -4.75
N LYS A 85 6.21 -23.65 -3.46
CA LYS A 85 6.40 -25.01 -2.93
C LYS A 85 5.16 -25.88 -3.10
N ILE A 86 3.96 -25.36 -2.81
CA ILE A 86 2.70 -26.09 -2.99
C ILE A 86 2.49 -26.43 -4.47
N LYS A 87 2.67 -25.45 -5.38
CA LYS A 87 2.55 -25.72 -6.81
C LYS A 87 3.54 -26.78 -7.29
N LYS A 88 4.78 -26.75 -6.78
CA LYS A 88 5.83 -27.69 -7.19
C LYS A 88 5.65 -29.10 -6.60
N GLN A 89 5.28 -29.21 -5.33
CA GLN A 89 5.25 -30.49 -4.59
C GLN A 89 3.88 -31.17 -4.62
N ILE A 90 2.80 -30.38 -4.68
CA ILE A 90 1.41 -30.85 -4.58
C ILE A 90 0.68 -30.65 -5.93
N ASN A 91 1.22 -29.84 -6.85
CA ASN A 91 0.58 -29.48 -8.13
C ASN A 91 -0.82 -28.89 -7.95
N ALA A 92 -1.05 -28.19 -6.84
CA ALA A 92 -2.29 -27.51 -6.56
C ALA A 92 -2.14 -25.99 -6.72
N ASP A 93 -3.15 -25.35 -7.29
CA ASP A 93 -3.37 -23.92 -7.14
C ASP A 93 -4.29 -23.67 -5.94
N PHE A 94 -4.22 -22.50 -5.31
CA PHE A 94 -5.23 -22.16 -4.31
C PHE A 94 -5.55 -20.68 -4.34
N PRO A 95 -6.78 -20.31 -3.95
CA PRO A 95 -7.17 -18.92 -3.85
C PRO A 95 -6.39 -18.25 -2.71
N LEU A 96 -5.24 -17.63 -3.03
CA LEU A 96 -4.41 -16.90 -2.05
C LEU A 96 -5.27 -15.92 -1.22
N HIS A 97 -6.19 -15.22 -1.87
CA HIS A 97 -7.11 -14.32 -1.16
C HIS A 97 -7.84 -15.04 -0.01
N ALA A 98 -8.46 -16.19 -0.29
CA ALA A 98 -9.20 -16.96 0.71
C ALA A 98 -8.30 -17.55 1.80
N PHE A 99 -7.05 -17.94 1.45
CA PHE A 99 -6.07 -18.34 2.46
C PHE A 99 -5.76 -17.18 3.42
N LEU A 100 -5.56 -15.97 2.90
CA LEU A 100 -5.23 -14.83 3.75
C LEU A 100 -6.37 -14.47 4.71
N GLU A 101 -7.64 -14.75 4.38
CA GLU A 101 -8.77 -14.49 5.28
C GLU A 101 -8.76 -15.38 6.53
N ALA A 102 -8.33 -16.64 6.38
CA ALA A 102 -8.19 -17.59 7.48
C ALA A 102 -6.86 -18.35 7.31
N PRO A 103 -5.72 -17.78 7.73
CA PRO A 103 -4.40 -18.25 7.35
C PRO A 103 -3.93 -19.39 8.24
N THR A 104 -4.77 -20.40 8.47
CA THR A 104 -4.41 -21.63 9.18
C THR A 104 -4.03 -22.74 8.21
N LEU A 105 -3.22 -23.69 8.68
CA LEU A 105 -2.84 -24.85 7.87
C LEU A 105 -4.06 -25.71 7.48
N ALA A 106 -5.03 -25.85 8.38
CA ALA A 106 -6.28 -26.57 8.13
C ALA A 106 -7.12 -25.90 7.04
N ASN A 107 -7.23 -24.56 7.06
CA ASN A 107 -7.95 -23.83 6.02
C ASN A 107 -7.23 -23.95 4.68
N LEU A 108 -5.90 -23.87 4.65
CA LEU A 108 -5.12 -24.08 3.44
C LEU A 108 -5.36 -25.48 2.84
N ALA A 109 -5.35 -26.53 3.67
CA ALA A 109 -5.67 -27.89 3.24
C ALA A 109 -7.09 -27.97 2.67
N GLY A 110 -8.08 -27.43 3.38
CA GLY A 110 -9.46 -27.36 2.93
C GLY A 110 -9.63 -26.62 1.60
N LEU A 111 -8.91 -25.51 1.37
CA LEU A 111 -8.91 -24.77 0.11
C LEU A 111 -8.32 -25.57 -1.06
N ILE A 112 -7.33 -26.41 -0.80
CA ILE A 112 -6.71 -27.27 -1.81
C ILE A 112 -7.62 -28.49 -2.11
N GLU A 113 -8.23 -29.10 -1.10
CA GLU A 113 -9.19 -30.21 -1.28
C GLU A 113 -10.48 -29.77 -1.98
N SER A 114 -10.97 -28.57 -1.63
CA SER A 114 -12.24 -28.01 -2.13
C SER A 114 -12.17 -27.45 -3.56
N GLN A 115 -11.09 -27.67 -4.31
CA GLN A 115 -11.01 -27.40 -5.76
C GLN A 115 -12.15 -28.07 -6.58
N HIS A 116 -13.05 -28.84 -5.96
CA HIS A 116 -14.25 -29.39 -6.59
C HIS A 116 -15.63 -28.83 -6.16
N ILE A 117 -15.78 -28.01 -5.11
CA ILE A 117 -17.12 -27.47 -4.73
C ILE A 117 -17.02 -26.06 -4.12
N SER A 118 -17.54 -25.08 -4.85
CA SER A 118 -17.74 -23.69 -4.40
C SER A 118 -18.83 -23.59 -3.33
N ILE A 119 -18.54 -22.91 -2.21
CA ILE A 119 -19.33 -21.89 -1.48
C ILE A 119 -18.36 -21.25 -0.46
N ASN A 120 -18.26 -19.92 -0.41
CA ASN A 120 -17.26 -19.20 0.39
C ASN A 120 -17.91 -18.55 1.65
N PRO A 121 -17.90 -19.20 2.82
CA PRO A 121 -18.43 -18.63 4.07
C PRO A 121 -17.59 -17.47 4.63
N ALA A 122 -16.35 -17.28 4.17
CA ALA A 122 -15.41 -16.30 4.69
C ALA A 122 -15.66 -14.85 4.18
N LEU A 123 -16.30 -14.71 3.01
CA LEU A 123 -16.83 -13.43 2.50
C LEU A 123 -17.83 -12.78 3.48
N GLY A 124 -18.56 -13.60 4.23
CA GLY A 124 -19.46 -13.12 5.28
C GLY A 124 -18.72 -12.46 6.45
N ASN A 125 -17.45 -12.80 6.72
CA ASN A 125 -16.69 -12.21 7.82
C ASN A 125 -16.09 -10.86 7.44
N ILE A 126 -15.41 -10.75 6.27
CA ILE A 126 -14.87 -9.47 5.80
C ILE A 126 -15.98 -8.44 5.63
N ALA A 127 -17.12 -8.82 5.05
CA ALA A 127 -18.25 -7.90 4.90
C ALA A 127 -18.73 -7.38 6.27
N LYS A 128 -18.78 -8.22 7.31
CA LYS A 128 -19.14 -7.79 8.68
C LYS A 128 -18.12 -6.83 9.27
N ILE A 129 -16.82 -7.16 9.17
CA ILE A 129 -15.75 -6.29 9.68
C ILE A 129 -15.76 -4.95 8.92
N PHE A 130 -15.89 -4.99 7.61
CA PHE A 130 -15.99 -3.80 6.76
C PHE A 130 -17.18 -2.91 7.14
N ILE A 131 -18.36 -3.50 7.36
CA ILE A 131 -19.55 -2.76 7.83
C ILE A 131 -19.28 -2.15 9.20
N SER A 132 -18.66 -2.91 10.11
CA SER A 132 -18.32 -2.41 11.45
C SER A 132 -17.31 -1.27 11.40
N ASP A 133 -16.29 -1.35 10.54
CA ASP A 133 -15.23 -0.35 10.44
C ASP A 133 -15.69 0.93 9.76
N THR A 134 -16.62 0.79 8.81
CA THR A 134 -17.23 1.93 8.13
C THR A 134 -18.34 2.58 8.96
N PHE A 135 -18.62 2.07 10.17
CA PHE A 135 -19.54 2.72 11.11
C PHE A 135 -18.93 4.03 11.62
N LEU A 136 -19.65 5.13 11.40
CA LEU A 136 -19.30 6.44 11.91
C LEU A 136 -20.27 6.82 13.03
N ASP A 137 -19.80 6.96 14.28
CA ASP A 137 -20.62 7.32 15.44
C ASP A 137 -21.50 8.56 15.13
N PRO A 138 -22.83 8.50 15.26
CA PRO A 138 -23.74 9.61 15.01
C PRO A 138 -23.42 10.91 15.76
N LYS A 139 -22.68 10.84 16.88
CA LYS A 139 -22.23 12.00 17.65
C LYS A 139 -21.15 12.81 16.91
N ILE A 140 -20.43 12.21 15.97
CA ILE A 140 -19.43 12.89 15.15
C ILE A 140 -20.14 13.76 14.12
N LYS A 141 -20.11 15.08 14.37
CA LYS A 141 -20.73 16.15 13.59
C LYS A 141 -19.81 17.37 13.59
N PRO A 142 -19.92 18.28 12.61
CA PRO A 142 -19.17 19.54 12.65
C PRO A 142 -19.59 20.39 13.86
N LEU A 143 -18.65 21.15 14.43
CA LEU A 143 -18.87 22.03 15.59
C LEU A 143 -19.75 23.23 15.27
N SER A 144 -19.76 23.63 14.00
CA SER A 144 -20.60 24.70 13.47
C SER A 144 -20.99 24.36 12.04
N THR A 145 -22.23 24.70 11.67
CA THR A 145 -22.75 24.61 10.30
C THR A 145 -22.30 25.78 9.43
N SER A 146 -21.60 26.77 10.00
CA SER A 146 -21.10 27.93 9.25
C SER A 146 -20.10 27.51 8.18
N LEU A 147 -20.39 27.91 6.95
CA LEU A 147 -19.71 27.51 5.73
C LEU A 147 -18.43 28.30 5.43
N SER A 148 -17.94 29.16 6.33
CA SER A 148 -16.73 29.96 6.06
C SER A 148 -15.56 29.07 5.62
N VAL A 149 -15.15 29.26 4.38
CA VAL A 149 -14.03 28.53 3.77
C VAL A 149 -12.75 29.16 4.29
N ILE A 150 -11.87 28.35 4.87
CA ILE A 150 -10.52 28.79 5.19
C ILE A 150 -9.77 28.84 3.87
N GLU A 151 -9.60 30.02 3.28
CA GLU A 151 -8.92 30.17 1.99
C GLU A 151 -7.41 29.93 2.12
N ASN A 152 -6.81 30.38 3.21
CA ASN A 152 -5.38 30.24 3.48
C ASN A 152 -5.17 29.54 4.83
N PRO A 153 -4.81 28.24 4.86
CA PRO A 153 -4.55 27.54 6.11
C PRO A 153 -3.28 28.11 6.76
N LYS A 154 -3.34 28.34 8.08
CA LYS A 154 -2.17 28.71 8.89
C LYS A 154 -1.44 27.47 9.41
N ALA A 155 -2.16 26.38 9.63
CA ALA A 155 -1.60 25.14 10.14
C ALA A 155 -2.16 23.92 9.38
N ILE A 156 -1.26 23.06 8.93
CA ILE A 156 -1.54 21.84 8.18
C ILE A 156 -1.03 20.64 8.96
N LEU A 157 -1.84 19.58 9.06
CA LEU A 157 -1.37 18.25 9.46
C LEU A 157 -1.19 17.40 8.20
N LEU A 158 0.00 16.82 8.01
CA LEU A 158 0.31 15.88 6.95
C LEU A 158 0.66 14.52 7.55
N THR A 159 -0.13 13.49 7.24
CA THR A 159 0.27 12.10 7.52
C THR A 159 0.98 11.50 6.32
N GLY A 160 1.94 10.60 6.56
CA GLY A 160 2.66 9.92 5.49
C GLY A 160 3.74 10.76 4.82
N ALA A 161 4.27 11.78 5.50
CA ALA A 161 5.34 12.64 4.99
C ALA A 161 6.64 11.89 4.64
N THR A 162 6.83 10.68 5.16
CA THR A 162 7.97 9.79 4.83
C THR A 162 7.66 8.80 3.70
N GLY A 163 6.44 8.82 3.16
CA GLY A 163 6.04 8.07 1.97
C GLY A 163 6.38 8.81 0.68
N TYR A 164 6.37 8.10 -0.44
CA TYR A 164 6.81 8.64 -1.73
C TYR A 164 5.98 9.85 -2.21
N LEU A 165 4.65 9.71 -2.32
CA LEU A 165 3.79 10.86 -2.65
C LEU A 165 3.78 11.90 -1.51
N GLY A 166 3.78 11.45 -0.26
CA GLY A 166 3.65 12.34 0.90
C GLY A 166 4.80 13.33 1.05
N VAL A 167 6.04 12.92 0.79
CA VAL A 167 7.19 13.85 0.83
C VAL A 167 7.16 14.86 -0.33
N HIS A 168 6.66 14.47 -1.51
CA HIS A 168 6.49 15.40 -2.62
C HIS A 168 5.34 16.37 -2.36
N LEU A 169 4.27 15.90 -1.72
CA LEU A 169 3.18 16.75 -1.25
C LEU A 169 3.64 17.71 -0.16
N LEU A 170 4.51 17.29 0.76
CA LEU A 170 5.16 18.20 1.72
C LEU A 170 5.92 19.30 0.98
N ASN A 171 6.69 18.94 -0.03
CA ASN A 171 7.44 19.89 -0.85
C ASN A 171 6.53 20.93 -1.53
N ASP A 172 5.48 20.48 -2.20
CA ASP A 172 4.52 21.39 -2.85
C ASP A 172 3.77 22.26 -1.83
N LEU A 173 3.30 21.71 -0.72
CA LEU A 173 2.60 22.48 0.32
C LEU A 173 3.51 23.52 0.99
N TYR A 174 4.80 23.21 1.16
CA TYR A 174 5.78 24.15 1.69
C TYR A 174 5.96 25.36 0.78
N HIS A 175 6.06 25.14 -0.54
CA HIS A 175 6.27 26.21 -1.52
C HIS A 175 5.01 26.98 -1.90
N LEU A 176 3.83 26.34 -1.86
CA LEU A 176 2.57 26.93 -2.31
C LEU A 176 1.75 27.57 -1.18
N SER A 177 2.20 27.49 0.06
CA SER A 177 1.53 28.11 1.21
C SER A 177 2.53 28.70 2.19
N ASP A 178 2.04 29.53 3.11
CA ASP A 178 2.78 30.02 4.29
C ASP A 178 2.46 29.22 5.57
N ALA A 179 1.72 28.12 5.44
CA ALA A 179 1.27 27.33 6.58
C ALA A 179 2.46 26.69 7.31
N ARG A 180 2.31 26.52 8.63
CA ARG A 180 3.12 25.57 9.40
C ARG A 180 2.61 24.15 9.13
N ILE A 181 3.49 23.23 8.75
CA ILE A 181 3.18 21.88 8.34
C ILE A 181 3.68 20.90 9.41
N TYR A 182 2.74 20.33 10.15
CA TYR A 182 2.97 19.28 11.14
C TYR A 182 3.02 17.92 10.43
N CYS A 183 4.17 17.26 10.45
CA CYS A 183 4.39 15.97 9.82
C CYS A 183 4.30 14.86 10.87
N LEU A 184 3.26 14.02 10.77
CA LEU A 184 3.09 12.85 11.64
C LEU A 184 4.00 11.71 11.18
N ILE A 185 4.95 11.33 12.04
CA ILE A 185 5.97 10.33 11.73
C ILE A 185 6.04 9.29 12.85
N ARG A 186 6.07 8.02 12.44
CA ARG A 186 6.32 6.89 13.33
C ARG A 186 7.81 6.71 13.54
N ALA A 187 8.21 6.74 14.79
CA ALA A 187 9.57 6.52 15.29
C ALA A 187 9.47 6.18 16.80
N ASP A 188 10.58 5.83 17.43
CA ASP A 188 10.67 5.64 18.88
C ASP A 188 10.88 6.97 19.62
N ASP A 189 11.59 7.92 18.99
CA ASP A 189 11.79 9.28 19.49
C ASP A 189 11.80 10.36 18.37
N LEU A 190 11.89 11.63 18.78
CA LEU A 190 11.87 12.79 17.89
C LEU A 190 13.12 12.90 17.01
N GLU A 191 14.27 12.42 17.48
CA GLU A 191 15.52 12.47 16.72
C GLU A 191 15.43 11.51 15.54
N GLU A 192 15.03 10.26 15.79
CA GLU A 192 14.78 9.26 14.76
C GLU A 192 13.69 9.73 13.78
N ALA A 193 12.60 10.33 14.27
CA ALA A 193 11.55 10.86 13.40
C ALA A 193 12.07 11.96 12.45
N SER A 194 12.91 12.85 12.98
CA SER A 194 13.53 13.95 12.25
C SER A 194 14.53 13.44 11.23
N GLU A 195 15.38 12.50 11.62
CA GLU A 195 16.34 11.84 10.74
C GLU A 195 15.63 11.12 9.60
N ARG A 196 14.54 10.40 9.89
CA ARG A 196 13.72 9.71 8.90
C ARG A 196 13.16 10.68 7.85
N LEU A 197 12.67 11.86 8.26
CA LEU A 197 12.19 12.87 7.32
C LEU A 197 13.33 13.42 6.45
N ASN A 198 14.45 13.81 7.07
CA ASN A 198 15.63 14.33 6.37
C ASN A 198 16.20 13.33 5.36
N ASN A 199 16.27 12.05 5.75
CA ASN A 199 16.72 10.97 4.89
C ASN A 199 15.82 10.81 3.66
N VAL A 200 14.50 10.92 3.82
CA VAL A 200 13.54 10.84 2.71
C VAL A 200 13.65 12.07 1.79
N LEU A 201 13.75 13.28 2.34
CA LEU A 201 13.94 14.52 1.56
C LEU A 201 15.23 14.46 0.73
N SER A 202 16.33 14.01 1.34
CA SER A 202 17.62 13.81 0.69
C SER A 202 17.57 12.72 -0.38
N LYS A 203 16.95 11.57 -0.08
CA LYS A 203 16.77 10.44 -1.01
C LYS A 203 16.10 10.87 -2.31
N TYR A 204 15.09 11.73 -2.22
CA TYR A 204 14.34 12.22 -3.38
C TYR A 204 14.86 13.56 -3.94
N LYS A 205 15.98 14.07 -3.42
CA LYS A 205 16.61 15.34 -3.84
C LYS A 205 15.64 16.51 -3.87
N LEU A 206 14.78 16.58 -2.85
CA LEU A 206 13.82 17.67 -2.67
C LEU A 206 14.51 18.89 -2.05
N ASP A 207 13.79 20.03 -1.97
CA ASP A 207 14.41 21.31 -1.60
C ASP A 207 15.11 21.23 -0.23
N LYS A 208 16.37 21.66 -0.21
CA LYS A 208 17.20 21.73 1.00
C LYS A 208 16.70 22.77 2.01
N ALA A 209 15.84 23.70 1.58
CA ALA A 209 15.17 24.63 2.49
C ALA A 209 14.20 23.89 3.43
N ILE A 210 13.65 22.76 3.00
CA ILE A 210 12.78 21.93 3.83
C ILE A 210 13.66 21.15 4.80
N THR A 211 13.82 21.68 6.00
CA THR A 211 14.51 21.01 7.10
C THR A 211 13.64 21.06 8.35
N VAL A 212 13.89 20.15 9.27
CA VAL A 212 13.24 20.14 10.59
C VAL A 212 13.58 21.43 11.38
N ASP A 213 14.70 22.07 11.06
CA ASP A 213 15.15 23.33 11.66
C ASP A 213 14.41 24.57 11.11
N ASN A 214 13.66 24.45 10.01
CA ASN A 214 13.07 25.60 9.30
C ASN A 214 11.88 26.27 10.02
N HIS A 215 11.50 25.87 11.24
CA HIS A 215 10.34 26.36 12.04
C HIS A 215 8.94 26.25 11.38
N ARG A 216 8.85 26.08 10.06
CA ARG A 216 7.61 25.85 9.30
C ARG A 216 7.27 24.38 9.16
N VAL A 217 8.26 23.49 9.11
CA VAL A 217 8.03 22.03 9.13
C VAL A 217 8.27 21.53 10.55
N VAL A 218 7.24 20.94 11.15
CA VAL A 218 7.29 20.46 12.53
C VAL A 218 7.08 18.96 12.54
N VAL A 219 8.08 18.21 12.99
CA VAL A 219 7.95 16.76 13.16
C VAL A 219 7.19 16.48 14.45
N ILE A 220 6.18 15.62 14.36
CA ILE A 220 5.43 15.12 15.51
C ILE A 220 5.39 13.60 15.49
N MET A 221 5.51 13.01 16.67
CA MET A 221 5.43 11.56 16.87
C MET A 221 3.99 11.08 16.70
N GLY A 222 3.81 9.99 15.94
CA GLY A 222 2.54 9.29 15.91
C GLY A 222 2.58 8.01 15.08
N ASP A 223 1.51 7.24 15.20
CA ASP A 223 1.35 5.95 14.56
C ASP A 223 -0.11 5.78 14.13
N LEU A 224 -0.32 5.62 12.82
CA LEU A 224 -1.66 5.48 12.25
C LEU A 224 -2.40 4.24 12.76
N THR A 225 -1.68 3.22 13.28
CA THR A 225 -2.28 2.01 13.84
C THR A 225 -2.84 2.20 15.25
N LYS A 226 -2.62 3.37 15.86
CA LYS A 226 -2.98 3.64 17.26
C LYS A 226 -4.12 4.68 17.37
N PRO A 227 -4.93 4.62 18.43
CA PRO A 227 -5.89 5.68 18.76
C PRO A 227 -5.21 7.06 18.79
N LEU A 228 -5.97 8.12 18.50
CA LEU A 228 -5.46 9.51 18.43
C LEU A 228 -4.30 9.67 17.44
N LEU A 229 -4.20 8.79 16.43
CA LEU A 229 -3.08 8.70 15.49
C LEU A 229 -1.73 8.46 16.19
N GLY A 230 -1.74 7.79 17.35
CA GLY A 230 -0.56 7.49 18.16
C GLY A 230 0.06 8.71 18.85
N MET A 231 -0.61 9.85 18.82
CA MET A 231 -0.17 11.05 19.53
C MET A 231 -0.54 10.95 21.00
N ASN A 232 0.29 11.53 21.88
CA ASN A 232 -0.13 11.75 23.26
C ASN A 232 -1.27 12.78 23.32
N GLN A 233 -2.00 12.79 24.43
CA GLN A 233 -3.19 13.64 24.62
C GLN A 233 -2.86 15.14 24.50
N ILE A 234 -1.71 15.58 24.99
CA ILE A 234 -1.27 16.98 24.96
C ILE A 234 -1.08 17.45 23.50
N THR A 235 -0.36 16.67 22.70
CA THR A 235 -0.15 16.94 21.27
C THR A 235 -1.46 16.92 20.50
N PHE A 236 -2.30 15.91 20.73
CA PHE A 236 -3.62 15.82 20.09
C PHE A 236 -4.49 17.05 20.42
N ASP A 237 -4.49 17.48 21.68
CA ASP A 237 -5.27 18.63 22.14
C ASP A 237 -4.78 19.97 21.60
N MET A 238 -3.47 20.12 21.42
CA MET A 238 -2.85 21.27 20.76
C MET A 238 -3.24 21.33 19.29
N LEU A 239 -3.02 20.24 18.54
CA LEU A 239 -3.32 20.17 17.11
C LEU A 239 -4.83 20.31 16.83
N SER A 240 -5.68 19.82 17.73
CA SER A 240 -7.13 20.01 17.64
C SER A 240 -7.54 21.48 17.62
N LYS A 241 -6.77 22.38 18.22
CA LYS A 241 -7.02 23.83 18.22
C LYS A 241 -6.38 24.53 17.03
N GLU A 242 -5.17 24.12 16.65
CA GLU A 242 -4.36 24.83 15.67
C GLU A 242 -4.71 24.47 14.23
N ILE A 243 -4.78 23.17 13.90
CA ILE A 243 -4.86 22.69 12.52
C ILE A 243 -6.10 23.23 11.80
N ASP A 244 -5.88 23.74 10.59
CA ASP A 244 -6.93 24.12 9.63
C ASP A 244 -7.23 22.95 8.70
N TYR A 245 -6.20 22.41 8.05
CA TYR A 245 -6.31 21.38 7.02
C TYR A 245 -5.55 20.11 7.42
N ILE A 246 -6.15 18.96 7.16
CA ILE A 246 -5.52 17.64 7.34
C ILE A 246 -5.34 17.01 5.97
N TYR A 247 -4.10 16.74 5.57
CA TYR A 247 -3.76 15.93 4.40
C TYR A 247 -3.45 14.52 4.88
N HIS A 248 -4.42 13.63 4.69
CA HIS A 248 -4.27 12.23 5.08
C HIS A 248 -3.72 11.42 3.90
N CYS A 249 -2.39 11.39 3.77
CA CYS A 249 -1.66 10.70 2.71
C CYS A 249 -1.03 9.38 3.19
N GLY A 250 -0.83 9.22 4.50
CA GLY A 250 -0.26 8.01 5.08
C GLY A 250 -1.19 6.81 4.93
N ALA A 251 -0.63 5.70 4.45
CA ALA A 251 -1.28 4.41 4.33
C ALA A 251 -0.22 3.30 4.32
N HIS A 252 -0.60 2.11 4.78
CA HIS A 252 0.15 0.89 4.55
C HIS A 252 -0.27 0.32 3.18
N VAL A 253 0.60 0.47 2.18
CA VAL A 253 0.36 0.00 0.81
C VAL A 253 1.05 -1.34 0.64
N HIS A 254 0.26 -2.41 0.56
CA HIS A 254 0.77 -3.76 0.32
C HIS A 254 -0.16 -4.53 -0.63
N HIS A 255 0.40 -5.08 -1.70
CA HIS A 255 -0.39 -5.66 -2.80
C HIS A 255 -0.95 -7.06 -2.51
N ILE A 256 -0.40 -7.75 -1.52
CA ILE A 256 -0.80 -9.12 -1.15
C ILE A 256 -1.64 -9.14 0.11
N TYR A 257 -1.49 -8.18 1.03
CA TYR A 257 -2.14 -8.27 2.34
C TYR A 257 -3.66 -8.08 2.19
N ASN A 258 -4.40 -8.79 3.05
CA ASN A 258 -5.86 -8.71 3.09
C ASN A 258 -6.33 -7.42 3.80
N TYR A 259 -7.64 -7.25 3.90
CA TYR A 259 -8.25 -6.13 4.61
C TYR A 259 -7.81 -6.02 6.08
N GLU A 260 -7.88 -7.11 6.84
CA GLU A 260 -7.61 -7.12 8.28
C GLU A 260 -6.18 -6.73 8.65
N MET A 261 -5.20 -7.15 7.86
CA MET A 261 -3.80 -6.80 8.08
C MET A 261 -3.51 -5.32 7.80
N LEU A 262 -4.37 -4.64 7.03
CA LEU A 262 -4.19 -3.27 6.60
C LEU A 262 -5.14 -2.29 7.29
N ARG A 263 -6.23 -2.77 7.91
CA ARG A 263 -7.33 -1.93 8.40
C ARG A 263 -6.92 -0.94 9.48
N GLU A 264 -5.98 -1.27 10.35
CA GLU A 264 -5.54 -0.36 11.42
C GLU A 264 -4.93 0.92 10.83
N ALA A 265 -3.91 0.75 9.98
CA ALA A 265 -3.18 1.87 9.39
C ALA A 265 -4.01 2.66 8.35
N ASN A 266 -4.95 2.01 7.67
CA ASN A 266 -5.67 2.62 6.54
C ASN A 266 -7.09 3.09 6.91
N VAL A 267 -7.85 2.29 7.65
CA VAL A 267 -9.28 2.52 7.92
C VAL A 267 -9.49 3.17 9.28
N LEU A 268 -8.96 2.58 10.35
CA LEU A 268 -9.14 3.11 11.70
C LEU A 268 -8.46 4.47 11.88
N SER A 269 -7.30 4.66 11.24
CA SER A 269 -6.65 5.96 11.15
C SER A 269 -7.53 7.04 10.50
N THR A 270 -8.34 6.69 9.50
CA THR A 270 -9.31 7.60 8.87
C THR A 270 -10.39 8.02 9.87
N LEU A 271 -10.88 7.11 10.73
CA LEU A 271 -11.81 7.46 11.80
C LEU A 271 -11.17 8.44 12.80
N GLU A 272 -9.91 8.21 13.19
CA GLU A 272 -9.17 9.13 14.08
C GLU A 272 -8.96 10.52 13.43
N VAL A 273 -8.70 10.57 12.12
CA VAL A 273 -8.64 11.84 11.36
C VAL A 273 -9.99 12.57 11.39
N VAL A 274 -11.10 11.86 11.20
CA VAL A 274 -12.44 12.47 11.26
C VAL A 274 -12.73 13.00 12.68
N LYS A 275 -12.37 12.25 13.73
CA LYS A 275 -12.48 12.71 15.13
C LYS A 275 -11.69 13.99 15.36
N LEU A 276 -10.44 14.04 14.92
CA LEU A 276 -9.58 15.23 15.00
C LEU A 276 -10.19 16.41 14.23
N ALA A 277 -10.74 16.17 13.04
CA ALA A 277 -11.35 17.20 12.20
C ALA A 277 -12.58 17.88 12.83
N THR A 278 -13.27 17.18 13.74
CA THR A 278 -14.43 17.70 14.47
C THR A 278 -14.12 18.14 15.90
N ASN A 279 -12.88 18.00 16.38
CA ASN A 279 -12.51 18.34 17.75
C ASN A 279 -12.03 19.79 17.87
N LYS A 280 -12.63 20.59 18.78
CA LYS A 280 -12.35 22.02 19.11
C LYS A 280 -12.45 23.05 17.99
N LYS A 281 -12.12 22.68 16.75
CA LYS A 281 -12.17 23.50 15.54
C LYS A 281 -12.53 22.63 14.34
N ASN A 282 -13.42 23.12 13.49
CA ASN A 282 -13.76 22.47 12.21
C ASN A 282 -12.53 22.50 11.28
N LYS A 283 -12.07 21.32 10.84
CA LYS A 283 -10.94 21.16 9.93
C LYS A 283 -11.41 20.62 8.59
N ARG A 284 -10.69 20.96 7.52
CA ARG A 284 -10.90 20.33 6.21
C ARG A 284 -10.02 19.09 6.08
N ILE A 285 -10.58 18.01 5.56
CA ILE A 285 -9.85 16.77 5.27
C ILE A 285 -9.59 16.69 3.77
N HIS A 286 -8.34 16.53 3.40
CA HIS A 286 -7.87 16.18 2.06
C HIS A 286 -7.35 14.75 2.12
N TYR A 287 -8.12 13.80 1.59
CA TYR A 287 -7.81 12.37 1.63
C TYR A 287 -7.21 11.90 0.31
N ILE A 288 -6.04 11.27 0.39
CA ILE A 288 -5.38 10.69 -0.77
C ILE A 288 -5.83 9.22 -0.83
N SER A 289 -6.70 8.92 -1.80
CA SER A 289 -7.19 7.58 -2.11
C SER A 289 -6.40 6.96 -3.27
N THR A 290 -7.04 6.12 -4.09
CA THR A 290 -6.51 5.46 -5.27
C THR A 290 -7.64 5.15 -6.24
N LEU A 291 -7.37 5.15 -7.55
CA LEU A 291 -8.35 4.62 -8.52
C LEU A 291 -8.60 3.11 -8.34
N SER A 292 -7.78 2.39 -7.60
CA SER A 292 -8.05 0.98 -7.30
C SER A 292 -9.39 0.76 -6.57
N THR A 293 -9.94 1.78 -5.90
CA THR A 293 -11.27 1.69 -5.24
C THR A 293 -12.41 1.61 -6.24
N VAL A 294 -12.21 2.03 -7.49
CA VAL A 294 -13.25 2.05 -8.53
C VAL A 294 -13.23 0.82 -9.43
N ILE A 295 -12.21 -0.05 -9.33
CA ILE A 295 -12.03 -1.23 -10.22
C ILE A 295 -13.23 -2.20 -10.12
N SER A 296 -13.86 -2.30 -8.95
CA SER A 296 -15.00 -3.19 -8.72
C SER A 296 -16.27 -2.79 -9.49
N HIS A 297 -16.40 -1.52 -9.90
CA HIS A 297 -17.56 -1.03 -10.65
C HIS A 297 -17.48 -1.32 -12.17
N ALA A 298 -16.50 -2.11 -12.60
CA ALA A 298 -16.21 -2.37 -14.02
C ALA A 298 -17.24 -3.23 -14.76
N ASN A 299 -18.15 -3.91 -14.07
CA ASN A 299 -19.04 -4.88 -14.70
C ASN A 299 -20.24 -4.28 -15.47
N ASP A 300 -20.51 -2.98 -15.36
CA ASP A 300 -21.76 -2.41 -15.88
C ASP A 300 -21.62 -1.50 -17.11
N HIS A 301 -20.45 -1.40 -17.76
CA HIS A 301 -20.20 -0.43 -18.85
C HIS A 301 -20.51 1.05 -18.48
N GLU A 302 -20.84 1.33 -17.21
CA GLU A 302 -21.16 2.66 -16.73
C GLU A 302 -19.89 3.49 -16.53
N LEU A 303 -19.97 4.78 -16.89
CA LEU A 303 -18.91 5.73 -16.64
C LEU A 303 -18.75 5.94 -15.13
N ILE A 304 -17.57 5.64 -14.60
CA ILE A 304 -17.29 5.86 -13.18
C ILE A 304 -17.08 7.36 -12.96
N VAL A 305 -18.00 7.99 -12.23
CA VAL A 305 -17.98 9.44 -11.99
C VAL A 305 -17.14 9.84 -10.78
N GLU A 306 -16.72 11.11 -10.78
CA GLU A 306 -16.01 11.71 -9.65
C GLU A 306 -17.00 12.14 -8.55
N ASP A 307 -17.56 11.15 -7.87
CA ASP A 307 -18.47 11.35 -6.74
C ASP A 307 -18.15 10.39 -5.58
N PHE A 308 -18.73 10.68 -4.41
CA PHE A 308 -18.67 9.80 -3.25
C PHE A 308 -19.43 8.50 -3.54
N PHE A 309 -18.92 7.39 -3.02
CA PHE A 309 -19.56 6.08 -3.19
C PHE A 309 -20.86 5.96 -2.37
N ASP A 310 -21.83 5.24 -2.94
CA ASP A 310 -23.02 4.75 -2.22
C ASP A 310 -22.71 3.38 -1.60
N GLU A 311 -23.06 3.22 -0.31
CA GLU A 311 -22.86 2.00 0.47
C GLU A 311 -23.63 0.80 -0.11
N ALA A 312 -24.72 1.03 -0.84
CA ALA A 312 -25.62 -0.02 -1.32
C ALA A 312 -25.09 -0.87 -2.48
N LYS A 313 -23.95 -0.51 -3.11
CA LYS A 313 -23.49 -1.10 -4.39
C LYS A 313 -22.01 -1.51 -4.42
N LEU A 314 -21.47 -2.11 -3.35
CA LEU A 314 -20.03 -2.33 -3.22
C LEU A 314 -19.61 -3.81 -3.40
N PRO A 315 -18.94 -4.18 -4.51
CA PRO A 315 -18.44 -5.53 -4.75
C PRO A 315 -17.06 -5.71 -4.11
N LEU A 316 -17.03 -6.02 -2.81
CA LEU A 316 -15.78 -6.19 -2.05
C LEU A 316 -14.93 -7.37 -2.53
N ASP A 317 -15.56 -8.40 -3.08
CA ASP A 317 -14.96 -9.65 -3.57
C ASP A 317 -14.00 -9.46 -4.75
N THR A 318 -14.19 -8.40 -5.54
CA THR A 318 -13.36 -8.09 -6.71
C THR A 318 -12.14 -7.20 -6.39
N LEU A 319 -12.04 -6.70 -5.16
CA LEU A 319 -11.00 -5.77 -4.74
C LEU A 319 -9.86 -6.48 -4.01
N SER A 320 -8.64 -5.97 -4.17
CA SER A 320 -7.53 -6.36 -3.30
C SER A 320 -7.73 -5.83 -1.88
N GLY A 321 -7.08 -6.43 -0.87
CA GLY A 321 -7.16 -5.97 0.51
C GLY A 321 -6.83 -4.48 0.68
N TYR A 322 -5.79 -4.00 -0.02
CA TYR A 322 -5.48 -2.57 -0.06
C TYR A 322 -6.64 -1.72 -0.63
N ALA A 323 -7.20 -2.11 -1.77
CA ALA A 323 -8.32 -1.39 -2.37
C ALA A 323 -9.58 -1.41 -1.49
N GLN A 324 -9.87 -2.54 -0.81
CA GLN A 324 -10.95 -2.65 0.16
C GLN A 324 -10.76 -1.64 1.32
N THR A 325 -9.55 -1.52 1.90
CA THR A 325 -9.30 -0.54 2.97
C THR A 325 -9.41 0.91 2.52
N LYS A 326 -9.01 1.22 1.28
CA LYS A 326 -9.17 2.54 0.68
C LYS A 326 -10.64 2.88 0.45
N LEU A 327 -11.42 1.92 -0.04
CA LEU A 327 -12.87 2.07 -0.21
C LEU A 327 -13.58 2.29 1.13
N ALA A 328 -13.24 1.52 2.18
CA ALA A 328 -13.77 1.72 3.52
C ALA A 328 -13.54 3.15 4.03
N SER A 329 -12.33 3.67 3.82
CA SER A 329 -11.97 5.05 4.18
C SER A 329 -12.82 6.08 3.43
N GLU A 330 -13.01 5.89 2.12
CA GLU A 330 -13.86 6.78 1.32
C GLU A 330 -15.33 6.76 1.79
N ILE A 331 -15.86 5.62 2.22
CA ILE A 331 -17.23 5.50 2.77
C ILE A 331 -17.35 6.24 4.09
N ILE A 332 -16.38 6.08 5.00
CA ILE A 332 -16.33 6.83 6.26
C ILE A 332 -16.36 8.34 5.96
N LEU A 333 -15.57 8.77 4.98
CA LEU A 333 -15.48 10.17 4.57
C LEU A 333 -16.74 10.66 3.83
N ALA A 334 -17.42 9.80 3.07
CA ALA A 334 -18.73 10.10 2.48
C ALA A 334 -19.80 10.32 3.56
N LYS A 335 -19.85 9.44 4.57
CA LYS A 335 -20.72 9.60 5.76
C LYS A 335 -20.42 10.91 6.50
N ALA A 336 -19.13 11.22 6.70
CA ALA A 336 -18.69 12.47 7.31
C ALA A 336 -19.12 13.68 6.48
N HIS A 337 -18.93 13.62 5.16
CA HIS A 337 -19.30 14.68 4.23
C HIS A 337 -20.81 14.96 4.24
N LYS A 338 -21.64 13.91 4.21
CA LYS A 338 -23.10 14.01 4.31
C LYS A 338 -23.56 14.70 5.60
N ARG A 339 -22.75 14.68 6.66
CA ARG A 339 -23.01 15.38 7.94
C ARG A 339 -22.49 16.83 7.96
N GLY A 340 -21.91 17.31 6.87
CA GLY A 340 -21.36 18.67 6.75
C GLY A 340 -19.88 18.77 7.09
N ILE A 341 -19.16 17.66 7.31
CA ILE A 341 -17.70 17.69 7.47
C ILE A 341 -17.06 17.97 6.10
N ARG A 342 -16.07 18.85 6.08
CA ARG A 342 -15.41 19.28 4.84
C ARG A 342 -14.40 18.23 4.42
N VAL A 343 -14.68 17.57 3.30
CA VAL A 343 -13.87 16.47 2.77
C VAL A 343 -13.58 16.74 1.30
N SER A 344 -12.35 16.43 0.88
CA SER A 344 -11.98 16.26 -0.51
C SER A 344 -11.23 14.93 -0.69
N ILE A 345 -11.54 14.18 -1.73
CA ILE A 345 -10.96 12.87 -2.06
C ILE A 345 -10.19 12.98 -3.38
N TYR A 346 -8.94 12.53 -3.39
CA TYR A 346 -8.08 12.49 -4.57
C TYR A 346 -7.74 11.05 -4.89
N ARG A 347 -8.14 10.55 -6.06
CA ARG A 347 -7.90 9.17 -6.53
C ARG A 347 -6.87 9.23 -7.66
N PRO A 348 -5.56 9.21 -7.37
CA PRO A 348 -4.54 9.08 -8.40
C PRO A 348 -4.56 7.71 -9.07
N SER A 349 -4.21 7.71 -10.36
CA SER A 349 -3.79 6.51 -11.08
C SER A 349 -2.35 6.12 -10.70
N TRP A 350 -1.65 5.37 -11.55
CA TRP A 350 -0.32 4.85 -11.26
C TRP A 350 0.71 5.97 -11.11
N ILE A 351 1.13 6.18 -9.87
CA ILE A 351 2.19 7.14 -9.52
C ILE A 351 3.55 6.53 -9.89
N VAL A 352 4.33 7.26 -10.69
CA VAL A 352 5.64 6.83 -11.20
C VAL A 352 6.74 7.83 -10.77
N GLY A 353 7.89 7.81 -11.44
CA GLY A 353 9.03 8.68 -11.13
C GLY A 353 8.73 10.17 -11.15
N HIS A 354 9.64 10.96 -10.60
CA HIS A 354 9.63 12.41 -10.78
C HIS A 354 10.01 12.77 -12.23
N LYS A 355 9.24 13.61 -12.91
CA LYS A 355 9.37 13.83 -14.37
C LYS A 355 10.74 14.37 -14.81
N ASP A 356 11.35 15.23 -13.99
CA ASP A 356 12.63 15.89 -14.29
C ASP A 356 13.85 15.11 -13.78
N THR A 357 13.84 14.61 -12.54
CA THR A 357 14.99 13.90 -11.94
C THR A 357 15.04 12.42 -12.30
N GLY A 358 13.89 11.84 -12.64
CA GLY A 358 13.69 10.42 -12.89
C GLY A 358 13.72 9.54 -11.64
N ILE A 359 13.85 10.11 -10.44
CA ILE A 359 13.91 9.35 -9.19
C ILE A 359 12.54 8.71 -8.93
N CYS A 360 12.55 7.42 -8.59
CA CYS A 360 11.37 6.60 -8.35
C CYS A 360 11.42 5.95 -6.96
N SER A 361 10.26 5.65 -6.38
CA SER A 361 10.14 4.60 -5.37
C SER A 361 10.06 3.23 -6.06
N LEU A 362 11.03 2.35 -5.81
CA LEU A 362 11.24 1.12 -6.60
C LEU A 362 10.80 -0.16 -5.87
N GLU A 363 11.22 -0.32 -4.62
CA GLU A 363 11.15 -1.58 -3.86
C GLU A 363 9.73 -2.15 -3.71
N ASN A 364 8.71 -1.31 -3.77
CA ASN A 364 7.30 -1.70 -3.64
C ASN A 364 6.43 -1.26 -4.83
N ASN A 365 7.04 -0.85 -5.95
CA ASN A 365 6.27 -0.42 -7.13
C ASN A 365 6.01 -1.61 -8.05
N HIS A 366 4.78 -2.11 -8.05
CA HIS A 366 4.34 -3.26 -8.83
C HIS A 366 4.72 -3.15 -10.32
N LEU A 367 4.50 -2.00 -10.97
CA LEU A 367 4.84 -1.83 -12.38
C LEU A 367 6.35 -1.99 -12.62
N PHE A 368 7.19 -1.35 -11.80
CA PHE A 368 8.63 -1.41 -11.99
C PHE A 368 9.21 -2.80 -11.68
N LEU A 369 8.67 -3.50 -10.68
CA LEU A 369 9.03 -4.90 -10.40
C LEU A 369 8.63 -5.82 -11.55
N LEU A 370 7.44 -5.63 -12.14
CA LEU A 370 6.99 -6.36 -13.32
C LEU A 370 7.91 -6.10 -14.53
N ILE A 371 8.25 -4.84 -14.80
CA ILE A 371 9.16 -4.48 -15.89
C ILE A 371 10.53 -5.14 -15.68
N LYS A 372 11.12 -4.99 -14.48
CA LYS A 372 12.42 -5.59 -14.15
C LYS A 372 12.39 -7.12 -14.28
N GLY A 373 11.35 -7.77 -13.76
CA GLY A 373 11.20 -9.22 -13.85
C GLY A 373 11.11 -9.71 -15.29
N CYS A 374 10.38 -9.00 -16.15
CA CYS A 374 10.31 -9.30 -17.59
C CYS A 374 11.65 -9.09 -18.30
N VAL A 375 12.41 -8.04 -17.93
CA VAL A 375 13.76 -7.83 -18.46
C VAL A 375 14.70 -8.95 -18.04
N GLN A 376 14.68 -9.37 -16.78
CA GLN A 376 15.47 -10.50 -16.29
C GLN A 376 15.13 -11.81 -17.02
N MET A 377 13.86 -12.03 -17.36
CA MET A 377 13.42 -13.20 -18.14
C MET A 377 13.71 -13.11 -19.65
N GLY A 378 14.09 -11.93 -20.16
CA GLY A 378 14.22 -11.68 -21.61
C GLY A 378 12.89 -11.74 -22.38
N CYS A 379 11.75 -11.80 -21.68
CA CYS A 379 10.43 -11.82 -22.30
C CYS A 379 9.35 -11.16 -21.42
N ALA A 380 8.29 -10.71 -22.08
CA ALA A 380 7.12 -10.09 -21.45
C ALA A 380 5.82 -10.62 -22.06
N PRO A 381 4.71 -10.68 -21.31
CA PRO A 381 3.44 -11.13 -21.83
C PRO A 381 2.86 -10.09 -22.79
N LYS A 382 2.20 -10.52 -23.86
CA LYS A 382 1.38 -9.65 -24.70
C LYS A 382 0.10 -9.31 -23.94
N LEU A 383 -0.05 -8.03 -23.56
CA LEU A 383 -1.21 -7.50 -22.86
C LEU A 383 -1.90 -6.43 -23.70
N ALA A 384 -3.24 -6.42 -23.68
CA ALA A 384 -4.05 -5.33 -24.22
C ALA A 384 -4.14 -4.15 -23.23
N LEU A 385 -3.05 -3.86 -22.50
CA LEU A 385 -3.01 -2.90 -21.40
C LEU A 385 -2.60 -1.50 -21.89
N LYS A 386 -3.31 -0.47 -21.43
CA LYS A 386 -2.91 0.94 -21.57
C LYS A 386 -2.52 1.52 -20.22
N LEU A 387 -1.32 2.08 -20.15
CA LEU A 387 -0.72 2.58 -18.93
C LEU A 387 -1.03 4.06 -18.73
N ASN A 388 -1.66 4.41 -17.61
CA ASN A 388 -1.86 5.79 -17.16
C ASN A 388 -0.78 6.17 -16.14
N MET A 389 0.42 6.47 -16.63
CA MET A 389 1.58 6.77 -15.79
C MET A 389 1.60 8.24 -15.40
N LEU A 390 1.52 8.54 -14.10
CA LEU A 390 1.49 9.89 -13.55
C LEU A 390 2.74 10.18 -12.73
N PRO A 391 3.61 11.08 -13.19
CA PRO A 391 4.77 11.50 -12.44
C PRO A 391 4.38 12.10 -11.08
N VAL A 392 5.11 11.72 -10.04
CA VAL A 392 4.75 12.04 -8.65
C VAL A 392 4.63 13.53 -8.40
N ASP A 393 5.51 14.33 -9.01
CA ASP A 393 5.56 15.78 -8.90
C ASP A 393 4.36 16.46 -9.56
N PHE A 394 3.83 15.89 -10.65
CA PHE A 394 2.56 16.36 -11.21
C PHE A 394 1.40 16.06 -10.27
N VAL A 395 1.36 14.85 -9.68
CA VAL A 395 0.28 14.44 -8.78
C VAL A 395 0.26 15.26 -7.49
N SER A 396 1.41 15.39 -6.83
CA SER A 396 1.53 16.17 -5.59
C SER A 396 1.20 17.63 -5.82
N ASN A 397 1.69 18.22 -6.91
CA ASN A 397 1.45 19.62 -7.23
C ASN A 397 -0.02 19.87 -7.53
N LEU A 398 -0.66 19.02 -8.33
CA LEU A 398 -2.08 19.15 -8.64
C LEU A 398 -2.95 19.05 -7.38
N ILE A 399 -2.65 18.10 -6.49
CA ILE A 399 -3.36 17.96 -5.20
C ILE A 399 -3.21 19.25 -4.38
N ALA A 400 -1.98 19.74 -4.21
CA ALA A 400 -1.69 20.95 -3.43
C ALA A 400 -2.36 22.20 -4.03
N GLN A 401 -2.32 22.36 -5.36
CA GLN A 401 -2.96 23.48 -6.05
C GLN A 401 -4.49 23.47 -5.87
N ILE A 402 -5.13 22.31 -6.04
CA ILE A 402 -6.59 22.17 -5.84
C ILE A 402 -6.96 22.41 -4.38
N SER A 403 -6.23 21.79 -3.44
CA SER A 403 -6.56 21.86 -2.02
C SER A 403 -6.39 23.26 -1.45
N LEU A 404 -5.31 23.96 -1.79
CA LEU A 404 -5.04 25.32 -1.29
C LEU A 404 -5.93 26.37 -1.97
N ASN A 405 -6.50 26.08 -3.16
CA ASN A 405 -7.45 26.96 -3.84
C ASN A 405 -8.90 26.48 -3.76
N ILE A 406 -9.24 25.63 -2.79
CA ILE A 406 -10.53 24.92 -2.75
C ILE A 406 -11.75 25.86 -2.72
N ALA A 407 -11.60 27.10 -2.26
CA ALA A 407 -12.66 28.11 -2.30
C ALA A 407 -13.16 28.41 -3.74
N LYS A 408 -12.30 28.23 -4.74
CA LYS A 408 -12.62 28.40 -6.17
C LYS A 408 -13.15 27.12 -6.81
N ILE A 409 -13.08 25.99 -6.11
CA ILE A 409 -13.37 24.66 -6.63
C ILE A 409 -14.72 24.17 -6.09
N LYS A 410 -15.64 23.81 -6.98
CA LYS A 410 -17.01 23.39 -6.62
C LYS A 410 -17.14 21.90 -6.31
N PHE A 411 -16.07 21.14 -6.45
CA PHE A 411 -16.07 19.68 -6.40
C PHE A 411 -15.30 19.17 -5.18
N SER A 412 -15.64 17.96 -4.73
CA SER A 412 -15.00 17.32 -3.59
C SER A 412 -14.21 16.07 -3.97
N VAL A 413 -14.56 15.39 -5.07
CA VAL A 413 -13.92 14.14 -5.49
C VAL A 413 -13.24 14.34 -6.84
N PHE A 414 -12.02 13.82 -6.96
CA PHE A 414 -11.13 14.03 -8.10
C PHE A 414 -10.45 12.72 -8.50
N ASN A 415 -10.68 12.28 -9.74
CA ASN A 415 -9.96 11.18 -10.37
C ASN A 415 -8.75 11.77 -11.10
N ILE A 416 -7.57 11.66 -10.49
CA ILE A 416 -6.33 12.19 -11.06
C ILE A 416 -5.80 11.15 -12.05
N THR A 417 -6.12 11.37 -13.32
CA THR A 417 -5.66 10.61 -14.49
C THR A 417 -4.98 11.52 -15.49
N THR A 418 -4.38 10.95 -16.53
CA THR A 418 -3.91 11.68 -17.71
C THR A 418 -4.62 11.20 -18.98
N PRO A 419 -4.92 12.08 -19.96
CA PRO A 419 -5.39 11.63 -21.27
C PRO A 419 -4.30 10.92 -22.08
N PHE A 420 -3.03 11.05 -21.68
CA PHE A 420 -1.88 10.45 -22.36
C PHE A 420 -1.58 9.07 -21.78
N THR A 421 -1.83 8.02 -22.56
CA THR A 421 -1.55 6.63 -22.17
C THR A 421 -0.49 6.00 -23.06
N ILE A 422 0.29 5.07 -22.50
CA ILE A 422 1.27 4.27 -23.25
C ILE A 422 0.74 2.84 -23.37
N LYS A 423 0.69 2.28 -24.58
CA LYS A 423 0.35 0.87 -24.74
C LYS A 423 1.47 0.00 -24.19
N TRP A 424 1.13 -1.11 -23.56
CA TRP A 424 2.11 -2.09 -23.08
C TRP A 424 3.13 -2.52 -24.14
N SER A 425 2.67 -2.73 -25.38
CA SER A 425 3.56 -3.07 -26.50
C SER A 425 4.50 -1.92 -26.90
N GLU A 426 4.06 -0.66 -26.78
CA GLU A 426 4.89 0.52 -27.05
C GLU A 426 5.94 0.73 -25.95
N LEU A 427 5.59 0.45 -24.69
CA LEU A 427 6.55 0.44 -23.58
C LEU A 427 7.72 -0.52 -23.87
N TYR A 428 7.44 -1.77 -24.27
CA TYR A 428 8.53 -2.71 -24.57
C TYR A 428 9.30 -2.40 -25.85
N LYS A 429 8.67 -1.76 -26.85
CA LYS A 429 9.42 -1.19 -27.98
C LYS A 429 10.42 -0.15 -27.50
N HIS A 430 10.02 0.73 -26.59
CA HIS A 430 10.91 1.73 -26.02
C HIS A 430 12.02 1.10 -25.17
N ILE A 431 11.69 0.13 -24.30
CA ILE A 431 12.67 -0.63 -23.50
C ILE A 431 13.73 -1.28 -24.39
N ASN A 432 13.32 -1.87 -25.52
CA ASN A 432 14.25 -2.47 -26.47
C ASN A 432 15.12 -1.41 -27.17
N ASN A 433 14.53 -0.29 -27.60
CA ASN A 433 15.29 0.83 -28.19
C ASN A 433 16.29 1.46 -27.22
N TYR A 434 15.98 1.45 -25.93
CA TYR A 434 16.88 1.93 -24.88
C TYR A 434 18.10 0.99 -24.66
N GLY A 435 18.00 -0.27 -25.09
CA GLY A 435 19.12 -1.22 -25.12
C GLY A 435 18.90 -2.56 -24.41
N TYR A 436 17.67 -2.90 -24.04
CA TYR A 436 17.35 -4.25 -23.55
C TYR A 436 16.88 -5.16 -24.69
N LYS A 437 16.85 -6.47 -24.43
CA LYS A 437 16.38 -7.48 -25.39
C LYS A 437 15.23 -8.26 -24.77
N VAL A 438 14.00 -7.76 -24.94
CA VAL A 438 12.79 -8.37 -24.39
C VAL A 438 11.80 -8.73 -25.51
N LYS A 439 11.44 -10.01 -25.59
CA LYS A 439 10.45 -10.52 -26.56
C LYS A 439 9.04 -10.55 -25.98
N LEU A 440 8.08 -10.03 -26.73
CA LEU A 440 6.66 -10.18 -26.39
C LEU A 440 6.16 -11.58 -26.79
N VAL A 441 5.72 -12.38 -25.82
CA VAL A 441 5.18 -13.75 -25.98
C VAL A 441 3.70 -13.81 -25.57
N SER A 442 2.98 -14.90 -25.86
CA SER A 442 1.59 -15.02 -25.38
C SER A 442 1.54 -14.99 -23.85
N ALA A 443 0.45 -14.50 -23.25
CA ALA A 443 0.31 -14.46 -21.80
C ALA A 443 0.44 -15.87 -21.17
N ILE A 444 -0.15 -16.88 -21.83
CA ILE A 444 -0.09 -18.28 -21.41
C ILE A 444 1.35 -18.81 -21.48
N ASP A 445 2.06 -18.56 -22.59
CA ASP A 445 3.46 -18.98 -22.70
C ASP A 445 4.33 -18.29 -21.66
N TRP A 446 4.13 -16.98 -21.45
CA TRP A 446 4.87 -16.21 -20.45
C TRP A 446 4.70 -16.84 -19.06
N GLN A 447 3.47 -17.15 -18.66
CA GLN A 447 3.15 -17.77 -17.39
C GLN A 447 3.73 -19.18 -17.26
N GLN A 448 3.44 -20.08 -18.20
CA GLN A 448 3.77 -21.50 -18.08
C GLN A 448 5.26 -21.81 -18.34
N LYS A 449 5.90 -21.08 -19.25
CA LYS A 449 7.28 -21.41 -19.70
C LYS A 449 8.36 -20.58 -19.01
N TYR A 450 8.03 -19.37 -18.58
CA TYR A 450 9.00 -18.43 -18.02
C TYR A 450 8.71 -18.14 -16.55
N LEU A 451 7.51 -17.66 -16.23
CA LEU A 451 7.15 -17.33 -14.86
C LEU A 451 7.18 -18.55 -13.93
N ALA A 452 6.75 -19.73 -14.39
CA ALA A 452 6.82 -20.95 -13.58
C ALA A 452 8.26 -21.38 -13.17
N LYS A 453 9.29 -20.79 -13.77
CA LYS A 453 10.71 -21.13 -13.56
C LYS A 453 11.50 -20.08 -12.79
N ILE A 454 10.90 -18.95 -12.45
CA ILE A 454 11.61 -17.91 -11.70
C ILE A 454 11.78 -18.32 -10.23
N ASP A 455 12.80 -17.77 -9.60
CA ASP A 455 13.11 -17.92 -8.18
C ASP A 455 13.23 -16.53 -7.51
N GLY A 456 13.70 -16.51 -6.27
CA GLY A 456 13.85 -15.30 -5.46
C GLY A 456 14.75 -14.21 -6.06
N GLU A 457 15.57 -14.52 -7.06
CA GLU A 457 16.42 -13.53 -7.75
C GLU A 457 15.64 -12.68 -8.76
N ASN A 458 14.48 -13.16 -9.20
CA ASN A 458 13.62 -12.40 -10.10
C ASN A 458 12.78 -11.37 -9.34
N ALA A 459 12.77 -10.13 -9.83
CA ALA A 459 12.11 -9.01 -9.17
C ALA A 459 10.59 -9.16 -9.04
N ILE A 460 9.94 -9.95 -9.90
CA ILE A 460 8.50 -10.21 -9.80
C ILE A 460 8.18 -11.34 -8.81
N TYR A 461 9.17 -12.09 -8.32
CA TYR A 461 8.95 -13.25 -7.45
C TYR A 461 8.07 -12.91 -6.24
N PRO A 462 8.28 -11.81 -5.48
CA PRO A 462 7.42 -11.46 -4.36
C PRO A 462 5.94 -11.26 -4.74
N LEU A 463 5.63 -11.02 -6.01
CA LEU A 463 4.29 -10.79 -6.54
C LEU A 463 3.80 -11.94 -7.44
N ILE A 464 4.55 -13.04 -7.56
CA ILE A 464 4.31 -14.11 -8.53
C ILE A 464 2.90 -14.68 -8.43
N SER A 465 2.33 -14.73 -7.22
CA SER A 465 0.99 -15.23 -6.93
C SER A 465 -0.13 -14.47 -7.66
N LEU A 466 0.08 -13.18 -7.97
CA LEU A 466 -0.85 -12.38 -8.75
C LEU A 466 -0.95 -12.84 -10.22
N TYR A 467 0.00 -13.67 -10.66
CA TYR A 467 0.20 -14.07 -12.04
C TYR A 467 0.09 -15.59 -12.25
N LEU A 468 -0.11 -16.40 -11.20
CA LEU A 468 -0.11 -17.88 -11.30
C LEU A 468 -1.50 -18.50 -11.55
N LYS A 469 -2.61 -17.76 -11.39
CA LYS A 469 -3.97 -18.28 -11.68
C LYS A 469 -4.16 -18.58 -13.17
N ASP A 470 -4.95 -19.59 -13.52
CA ASP A 470 -5.33 -19.85 -14.92
C ASP A 470 -5.92 -18.60 -15.58
N GLY A 471 -5.32 -18.18 -16.69
CA GLY A 471 -5.65 -16.92 -17.36
C GLY A 471 -4.81 -15.71 -16.94
N GLY A 472 -4.01 -15.80 -15.86
CA GLY A 472 -2.76 -15.13 -15.45
C GLY A 472 -2.56 -13.60 -15.57
N VAL A 473 -3.35 -12.93 -16.40
CA VAL A 473 -3.24 -11.54 -16.80
C VAL A 473 -4.56 -10.80 -16.69
N GLY A 474 -5.59 -11.42 -16.10
CA GLY A 474 -6.89 -10.77 -15.85
C GLY A 474 -6.78 -9.51 -14.99
N TRP A 475 -5.73 -9.39 -14.16
CA TRP A 475 -5.43 -8.14 -13.46
C TRP A 475 -5.13 -6.99 -14.43
N ALA A 476 -4.52 -7.26 -15.58
CA ALA A 476 -4.19 -6.26 -16.60
C ALA A 476 -5.45 -5.79 -17.34
N ASP A 477 -6.40 -6.70 -17.59
CA ASP A 477 -7.71 -6.33 -18.12
C ASP A 477 -8.49 -5.48 -17.12
N ALA A 478 -8.42 -5.81 -15.83
CA ALA A 478 -9.00 -4.98 -14.76
C ALA A 478 -8.38 -3.58 -14.65
N GLN A 479 -7.12 -3.38 -15.08
CA GLN A 479 -6.52 -2.03 -15.12
C GLN A 479 -7.06 -1.18 -16.28
N ASN A 480 -7.52 -1.81 -17.37
CA ASN A 480 -8.11 -1.06 -18.49
C ASN A 480 -9.42 -0.36 -18.11
N VAL A 481 -10.02 -0.72 -16.97
CA VAL A 481 -11.17 -0.02 -16.38
C VAL A 481 -10.86 1.46 -16.15
N PHE A 482 -9.61 1.83 -15.86
CA PHE A 482 -9.20 3.23 -15.70
C PHE A 482 -9.41 4.09 -16.96
N LEU A 483 -9.60 3.46 -18.12
CA LEU A 483 -9.94 4.16 -19.36
C LEU A 483 -11.41 4.63 -19.39
N ASN A 484 -12.28 4.03 -18.58
CA ASN A 484 -13.71 4.36 -18.46
C ASN A 484 -14.02 5.17 -17.19
N VAL A 485 -13.01 5.85 -16.65
CA VAL A 485 -13.15 6.71 -15.47
C VAL A 485 -13.28 8.16 -15.91
N SER A 486 -14.35 8.82 -15.46
CA SER A 486 -14.52 10.27 -15.65
C SER A 486 -13.46 11.04 -14.89
N ASN A 487 -12.90 12.07 -15.52
CA ASN A 487 -12.02 13.06 -14.88
C ASN A 487 -12.55 14.50 -15.09
N TYR A 488 -13.86 14.64 -15.25
CA TYR A 488 -14.57 15.89 -15.46
C TYR A 488 -14.29 16.96 -14.38
N ASN A 489 -14.49 16.65 -13.10
CA ASN A 489 -14.22 17.53 -11.95
C ASN A 489 -12.74 17.92 -11.93
N THR A 490 -11.84 16.95 -12.11
CA THR A 490 -10.39 17.20 -12.16
C THR A 490 -10.04 18.16 -13.29
N LYS A 491 -10.58 17.94 -14.50
CA LYS A 491 -10.35 18.80 -15.66
C LYS A 491 -10.89 20.22 -15.45
N LEU A 492 -12.07 20.37 -14.84
CA LEU A 492 -12.62 21.68 -14.52
C LEU A 492 -11.81 22.41 -13.45
N ALA A 493 -11.36 21.69 -12.41
CA ALA A 493 -10.49 22.25 -11.39
C ALA A 493 -9.17 22.74 -12.01
N MET A 494 -8.51 21.91 -12.82
CA MET A 494 -7.29 22.30 -13.55
C MET A 494 -7.52 23.53 -14.42
N LYS A 495 -8.62 23.57 -15.19
CA LYS A 495 -8.96 24.73 -16.03
C LYS A 495 -9.14 26.00 -15.20
N SER A 496 -9.82 25.91 -14.05
CA SER A 496 -10.04 27.06 -13.16
C SER A 496 -8.74 27.60 -12.54
N LEU A 497 -7.71 26.74 -12.44
CA LEU A 497 -6.39 27.07 -11.91
C LEU A 497 -5.36 27.37 -13.02
N GLY A 498 -5.76 27.35 -14.29
CA GLY A 498 -4.84 27.55 -15.42
C GLY A 498 -3.81 26.41 -15.60
N LEU A 499 -4.07 25.23 -15.05
CA LEU A 499 -3.19 24.07 -15.12
C LEU A 499 -3.46 23.23 -16.38
N ASN A 500 -2.41 22.66 -16.95
CA ASN A 500 -2.48 21.78 -18.11
C ASN A 500 -2.02 20.37 -17.77
N TYR A 501 -2.55 19.37 -18.47
CA TYR A 501 -2.02 18.02 -18.40
C TYR A 501 -0.60 18.00 -18.94
N MET A 502 0.29 17.33 -18.21
CA MET A 502 1.63 17.05 -18.71
C MET A 502 1.59 15.85 -19.66
N LYS A 503 2.27 15.98 -20.81
CA LYS A 503 2.43 14.91 -21.77
C LYS A 503 3.55 13.98 -21.31
N PHE A 504 3.20 12.76 -20.94
CA PHE A 504 4.19 11.72 -20.68
C PHE A 504 4.81 11.27 -22.00
N ASP A 505 6.14 11.37 -22.13
CA ASP A 505 6.86 11.10 -23.37
C ASP A 505 8.06 10.15 -23.17
N ALA A 506 8.73 9.83 -24.29
CA ALA A 506 9.89 8.96 -24.31
C ALA A 506 11.10 9.55 -23.54
N ALA A 507 11.21 10.88 -23.42
CA ALA A 507 12.31 11.51 -22.71
C ALA A 507 12.17 11.32 -21.19
N ILE A 508 10.95 11.41 -20.66
CA ILE A 508 10.66 11.07 -19.26
C ILE A 508 10.99 9.59 -19.00
N LEU A 509 10.58 8.70 -19.90
CA LEU A 509 10.84 7.27 -19.74
C LEU A 509 12.35 6.95 -19.76
N ASN A 510 13.12 7.57 -20.66
CA ASN A 510 14.58 7.46 -20.66
C ASN A 510 15.19 7.89 -19.32
N ARG A 511 14.75 9.00 -18.73
CA ARG A 511 15.23 9.47 -17.42
C ARG A 511 14.95 8.46 -16.31
N TYR A 512 13.84 7.74 -16.38
CA TYR A 512 13.54 6.67 -15.41
C TYR A 512 14.52 5.52 -15.56
N PHE A 513 14.79 5.06 -16.78
CA PHE A 513 15.78 4.02 -17.02
C PHE A 513 17.21 4.45 -16.66
N ASP A 514 17.58 5.71 -16.90
CA ASP A 514 18.85 6.28 -16.45
C ASP A 514 18.96 6.23 -14.92
N PHE A 515 17.88 6.60 -14.21
CA PHE A 515 17.83 6.45 -12.75
C PHE A 515 17.95 4.99 -12.33
N PHE A 516 17.20 4.08 -12.95
CA PHE A 516 17.25 2.65 -12.63
C PHE A 516 18.64 2.06 -12.79
N HIS A 517 19.41 2.50 -13.79
CA HIS A 517 20.81 2.10 -13.95
C HIS A 517 21.71 2.71 -12.89
N ARG A 518 21.59 4.02 -12.62
CA ARG A 518 22.43 4.71 -11.63
C ARG A 518 22.26 4.12 -10.22
N CYS A 519 21.07 3.66 -9.87
CA CYS A 519 20.81 3.03 -8.57
C CYS A 519 20.94 1.51 -8.56
N GLY A 520 21.40 0.89 -9.66
CA GLY A 520 21.57 -0.56 -9.75
C GLY A 520 20.28 -1.38 -9.72
N PHE A 521 19.12 -0.75 -9.96
CA PHE A 521 17.83 -1.44 -9.94
C PHE A 521 17.69 -2.39 -11.12
N MET A 522 18.01 -1.95 -12.34
CA MET A 522 17.90 -2.78 -13.54
C MET A 522 19.19 -3.57 -13.81
N PRO A 523 19.10 -4.78 -14.39
CA PRO A 523 20.28 -5.54 -14.79
C PRO A 523 21.10 -4.77 -15.84
N LEU A 524 22.38 -5.13 -15.95
CA LEU A 524 23.23 -4.59 -17.01
C LEU A 524 22.62 -4.89 -18.38
N LYS A 525 22.77 -3.96 -19.32
CA LYS A 525 22.29 -4.16 -20.69
C LYS A 525 23.04 -5.36 -21.29
N ASN A 526 22.30 -6.31 -21.84
CA ASN A 526 22.90 -7.42 -22.58
C ASN A 526 23.57 -6.82 -23.83
N MET A 527 24.90 -6.63 -23.80
CA MET A 527 25.67 -6.27 -25.00
C MET A 527 25.32 -7.23 -26.14
#